data_AF-A0AAN7HQQ7-F1
#
_entry.id   AF-A0AAN7HQQ7-F1
#
_cell.length_a   1.000
_cell.length_b   1.000
_cell.length_c   1.000
_cell.angle_alpha   90.00
_cell.angle_beta   90.00
_cell.angle_gamma   90.00
#
_symmetry.space_group_name_H-M   'P 1'
#
loop_
_entity.id
_entity.type
_entity.pdbx_description
1 polymer ?
#
loop_
_entity_poly.entity_id
_entity_poly.type
_entity_poly.pdbx_seq_one_letter_code
_entity_poly.pdbx_strand_id
1 'polypeptide(L)'
;MHPRNTNHSSDPPNPNPLPFVKPSIAAAPSSPPGNEPSHIQSLITRLRLQPHAEGGYFAEAHRDPKLTPSPYPSYPASPSQWAAATTNQQKDKKGGESGGFNPAVRNASTIMFYLLTPGSPVGFLHRNRGPTVHTLLRGRGRYVVIHERVRIESFVAGLDRARGEKQRWVVEGGKYKATFLLPDLDESGEEGSTSKEGMLVAETVVPGFEFFDHEFLEPSGLEELVGKDWAEKLGWLVKRQE
;
A
#
# COMPACT_ATOMS: atom_id res chain seq x y z
N MET A 1 41.52 -2.41 -23.43
CA MET A 1 40.96 -3.41 -22.50
C MET A 1 41.41 -3.06 -21.09
N HIS A 2 40.51 -2.53 -20.27
CA HIS A 2 40.71 -2.35 -18.83
C HIS A 2 39.50 -3.00 -18.15
N PRO A 3 39.71 -3.92 -17.18
CA PRO A 3 38.59 -4.58 -16.53
C PRO A 3 37.91 -3.61 -15.57
N ARG A 4 36.58 -3.49 -15.69
CA ARG A 4 35.73 -2.79 -14.73
C ARG A 4 35.64 -3.65 -13.47
N ASN A 5 36.18 -3.13 -12.38
CA ASN A 5 36.04 -3.68 -11.05
C ASN A 5 34.57 -3.53 -10.62
N THR A 6 33.81 -4.61 -10.60
CA THR A 6 32.45 -4.65 -10.06
C THR A 6 32.52 -4.76 -8.55
N ASN A 7 32.61 -3.61 -7.86
CA ASN A 7 32.30 -3.57 -6.44
C ASN A 7 30.79 -3.82 -6.28
N HIS A 8 30.44 -5.05 -5.92
CA HIS A 8 29.17 -5.33 -5.31
C HIS A 8 29.06 -4.47 -4.05
N SER A 9 28.06 -3.57 -4.04
CA SER A 9 27.62 -2.87 -2.84
C SER A 9 27.23 -3.91 -1.80
N SER A 10 28.07 -4.10 -0.79
CA SER A 10 27.71 -4.78 0.43
C SER A 10 26.74 -3.88 1.18
N ASP A 11 25.44 -4.15 1.06
CA ASP A 11 24.44 -3.51 1.92
C ASP A 11 24.85 -3.69 3.39
N PRO A 12 24.80 -2.63 4.22
CA PRO A 12 25.19 -2.72 5.61
C PRO A 12 24.28 -3.69 6.39
N PRO A 13 24.81 -4.33 7.45
CA PRO A 13 24.04 -5.24 8.28
C PRO A 13 22.81 -4.56 8.89
N ASN A 14 21.72 -5.33 8.92
CA ASN A 14 20.38 -4.99 9.37
C ASN A 14 20.39 -4.17 10.68
N PRO A 15 20.08 -2.85 10.65
CA PRO A 15 19.85 -2.12 11.89
C PRO A 15 18.59 -2.71 12.51
N ASN A 16 18.73 -3.26 13.72
CA ASN A 16 17.65 -3.89 14.51
C ASN A 16 16.26 -3.36 14.12
N PRO A 17 15.34 -4.22 13.63
CA PRO A 17 14.02 -3.72 13.28
C PRO A 17 13.40 -3.11 14.53
N LEU A 18 12.99 -1.83 14.43
CA LEU A 18 12.15 -1.19 15.43
C LEU A 18 11.04 -2.18 15.81
N PRO A 19 10.76 -2.41 17.10
CA PRO A 19 9.83 -3.43 17.51
C PRO A 19 8.50 -3.26 16.75
N PHE A 20 8.08 -4.32 16.07
CA PHE A 20 6.78 -4.43 15.42
C PHE A 20 5.72 -4.53 16.50
N VAL A 21 5.52 -3.45 17.24
CA VAL A 21 4.48 -3.38 18.24
C VAL A 21 3.18 -3.28 17.47
N LYS A 22 2.38 -4.35 17.50
CA LYS A 22 0.97 -4.28 17.11
C LYS A 22 0.36 -3.12 17.89
N PRO A 23 -0.08 -2.02 17.24
CA PRO A 23 -0.66 -0.91 17.98
C PRO A 23 -1.88 -1.42 18.76
N SER A 24 -2.12 -0.87 19.95
CA SER A 24 -3.36 -1.14 20.70
C SER A 24 -4.62 -0.82 19.87
N ILE A 25 -4.50 0.07 18.88
CA ILE A 25 -5.54 0.44 17.90
C ILE A 25 -5.70 -0.62 16.79
N ALA A 26 -4.67 -1.41 16.49
CA ALA A 26 -4.77 -2.54 15.56
C ALA A 26 -5.46 -3.76 16.22
N ALA A 27 -5.81 -3.65 17.51
CA ALA A 27 -6.69 -4.59 18.18
C ALA A 27 -8.13 -4.09 18.04
N ALA A 28 -8.75 -4.50 16.93
CA ALA A 28 -10.15 -4.29 16.54
C ALA A 28 -10.49 -2.87 16.05
N PRO A 29 -11.19 -2.76 14.90
CA PRO A 29 -11.72 -1.48 14.45
C PRO A 29 -12.65 -0.95 15.55
N SER A 30 -12.41 0.28 16.02
CA SER A 30 -13.24 0.90 17.06
C SER A 30 -14.67 1.18 16.56
N SER A 31 -14.95 0.92 15.29
CA SER A 31 -16.20 1.16 14.61
C SER A 31 -16.29 0.32 13.33
N PRO A 32 -17.46 -0.23 12.96
CA PRO A 32 -17.65 -0.83 11.64
C PRO A 32 -17.31 0.19 10.53
N PRO A 33 -16.94 -0.26 9.32
CA PRO A 33 -16.78 0.62 8.17
C PRO A 33 -18.01 1.54 8.03
N GLY A 34 -17.85 2.85 8.20
CA GLY A 34 -18.94 3.82 8.12
C GLY A 34 -19.18 4.71 9.35
N ASN A 35 -18.56 4.43 10.50
CA ASN A 35 -18.70 5.24 11.72
C ASN A 35 -17.46 6.10 12.03
N GLU A 36 -16.89 6.73 11.00
CA GLU A 36 -15.74 7.64 11.17
C GLU A 36 -16.13 8.96 11.84
N PRO A 37 -15.20 9.68 12.51
CA PRO A 37 -15.43 11.06 12.94
C PRO A 37 -15.90 11.98 11.79
N SER A 38 -16.69 13.02 12.10
CA SER A 38 -17.36 13.86 11.09
C SER A 38 -16.39 14.57 10.12
N HIS A 39 -15.19 14.94 10.57
CA HIS A 39 -14.16 15.53 9.72
C HIS A 39 -13.53 14.50 8.77
N ILE A 40 -13.37 13.24 9.19
CA ILE A 40 -12.93 12.14 8.32
C ILE A 40 -14.03 11.81 7.31
N GLN A 41 -15.30 11.73 7.73
CA GLN A 41 -16.42 11.55 6.80
C GLN A 41 -16.46 12.66 5.75
N SER A 42 -16.26 13.92 6.18
CA SER A 42 -16.19 15.07 5.27
C SER A 42 -15.05 14.93 4.26
N LEU A 43 -13.88 14.42 4.68
CA LEU A 43 -12.76 14.15 3.78
C LEU A 43 -13.09 13.04 2.78
N ILE A 44 -13.63 11.91 3.27
CA ILE A 44 -14.07 10.77 2.44
C ILE A 44 -15.04 11.25 1.36
N THR A 45 -16.04 12.06 1.72
CA THR A 45 -17.00 12.62 0.77
C THR A 45 -16.35 13.56 -0.24
N ARG A 46 -15.51 14.51 0.22
CA ARG A 46 -14.89 15.53 -0.66
C ARG A 46 -13.92 14.91 -1.67
N LEU A 47 -13.14 13.92 -1.25
CA LEU A 47 -12.21 13.21 -2.13
C LEU A 47 -12.86 12.01 -2.84
N ARG A 48 -14.16 11.78 -2.63
CA ARG A 48 -14.94 10.67 -3.20
C ARG A 48 -14.31 9.30 -2.93
N LEU A 49 -13.76 9.12 -1.73
CA LEU A 49 -13.13 7.87 -1.34
C LEU A 49 -14.18 6.78 -1.13
N GLN A 50 -13.86 5.56 -1.54
CA GLN A 50 -14.63 4.36 -1.31
C GLN A 50 -13.80 3.33 -0.53
N PRO A 51 -14.40 2.38 0.19
CA PRO A 51 -13.64 1.32 0.87
C PRO A 51 -12.70 0.60 -0.10
N HIS A 52 -11.45 0.39 0.31
CA HIS A 52 -10.46 -0.31 -0.49
C HIS A 52 -10.42 -1.80 -0.15
N ALA A 53 -10.16 -2.65 -1.15
CA ALA A 53 -10.06 -4.09 -0.93
C ALA A 53 -8.90 -4.46 0.03
N GLU A 54 -7.87 -3.63 0.10
CA GLU A 54 -6.74 -3.79 1.01
C GLU A 54 -7.02 -3.29 2.44
N GLY A 55 -8.20 -2.72 2.70
CA GLY A 55 -8.49 -1.95 3.92
C GLY A 55 -8.20 -0.46 3.73
N GLY A 56 -8.80 0.39 4.56
CA GLY A 56 -8.82 1.84 4.35
C GLY A 56 -9.81 2.26 3.27
N TYR A 57 -9.63 3.49 2.78
CA TYR A 57 -10.43 4.11 1.72
C TYR A 57 -9.53 4.60 0.58
N PHE A 58 -10.04 4.61 -0.65
CA PHE A 58 -9.29 5.08 -1.81
C PHE A 58 -10.16 5.78 -2.85
N ALA A 59 -9.53 6.58 -3.71
CA ALA A 59 -10.10 7.00 -4.99
C ALA A 59 -8.99 7.21 -6.02
N GLU A 60 -9.17 6.69 -7.24
CA GLU A 60 -8.32 7.06 -8.37
C GLU A 60 -8.54 8.54 -8.68
N ALA A 61 -7.48 9.33 -8.62
CA ALA A 61 -7.50 10.78 -8.86
C ALA A 61 -7.14 11.12 -10.31
N HIS A 62 -6.31 10.28 -10.95
CA HIS A 62 -5.89 10.47 -12.34
C HIS A 62 -5.42 9.17 -12.97
N ARG A 63 -5.67 9.02 -14.28
CA ARG A 63 -5.12 7.97 -15.14
C ARG A 63 -4.67 8.61 -16.45
N ASP A 64 -3.39 8.42 -16.77
CA ASP A 64 -2.81 9.03 -17.96
C ASP A 64 -3.40 8.38 -19.23
N PRO A 65 -3.99 9.13 -20.17
CA PRO A 65 -4.59 8.56 -21.37
C PRO A 65 -3.55 7.89 -22.30
N LYS A 66 -2.26 8.19 -22.15
CA LYS A 66 -1.19 7.56 -22.94
C LYS A 66 -1.04 6.09 -22.57
N LEU A 67 -1.21 5.22 -23.55
CA LEU A 67 -0.88 3.80 -23.43
C LEU A 67 0.59 3.54 -23.76
N THR A 68 1.19 2.62 -23.03
CA THR A 68 2.57 2.14 -23.21
C THR A 68 2.57 0.61 -23.26
N PRO A 69 3.52 -0.03 -23.95
CA PRO A 69 3.68 -1.48 -23.88
C PRO A 69 3.83 -1.95 -22.43
N SER A 70 3.07 -2.96 -22.05
CA SER A 70 3.16 -3.56 -20.71
C SER A 70 4.52 -4.26 -20.56
N PRO A 71 5.30 -3.99 -19.50
CA PRO A 71 6.50 -4.75 -19.18
C PRO A 71 6.19 -6.06 -18.42
N TYR A 72 4.91 -6.33 -18.11
CA TYR A 72 4.48 -7.45 -17.27
C TYR A 72 3.98 -8.64 -18.07
N PRO A 73 3.99 -9.86 -17.49
CA PRO A 73 3.43 -11.04 -18.13
C PRO A 73 1.93 -10.90 -18.47
N SER A 74 1.49 -11.61 -19.50
CA SER A 74 0.11 -11.58 -19.98
C SER A 74 -0.86 -12.46 -19.18
N TYR A 75 -0.41 -13.07 -18.08
CA TYR A 75 -1.22 -13.80 -17.12
C TYR A 75 -1.38 -12.99 -15.83
N PRO A 76 -2.48 -13.14 -15.07
CA PRO A 76 -2.73 -12.32 -13.87
C PRO A 76 -1.76 -12.69 -12.74
N ALA A 77 -1.51 -11.76 -11.83
CA ALA A 77 -0.67 -12.00 -10.66
C ALA A 77 -1.28 -13.01 -9.67
N SER A 78 -2.61 -13.08 -9.57
CA SER A 78 -3.32 -14.20 -8.93
C SER A 78 -4.51 -14.72 -9.75
N PRO A 79 -4.91 -16.00 -9.61
CA PRO A 79 -6.07 -16.55 -10.31
C PRO A 79 -7.37 -15.76 -10.11
N SER A 80 -7.56 -15.15 -8.93
CA SER A 80 -8.75 -14.39 -8.55
C SER A 80 -8.89 -13.04 -9.26
N GLN A 81 -7.86 -12.56 -9.96
CA GLN A 81 -7.84 -11.19 -10.51
C GLN A 81 -8.28 -11.05 -11.95
N TRP A 82 -8.39 -12.16 -12.69
CA TRP A 82 -8.89 -12.10 -14.05
C TRP A 82 -10.30 -11.46 -14.10
N ALA A 83 -11.18 -11.89 -13.20
CA ALA A 83 -12.52 -11.31 -13.08
C ALA A 83 -12.48 -9.83 -12.68
N ALA A 84 -11.68 -9.46 -11.68
CA ALA A 84 -11.58 -8.08 -11.19
C ALA A 84 -11.09 -7.09 -12.26
N ALA A 85 -10.09 -7.48 -13.06
CA ALA A 85 -9.58 -6.66 -14.16
C ALA A 85 -10.65 -6.38 -15.23
N THR A 86 -11.50 -7.38 -15.52
CA THR A 86 -12.58 -7.22 -16.53
C THR A 86 -13.79 -6.42 -16.03
N THR A 87 -14.11 -6.47 -14.73
CA THR A 87 -15.29 -5.79 -14.17
C THR A 87 -15.06 -4.30 -13.93
N ASN A 88 -13.87 -3.89 -13.49
CA ASN A 88 -13.64 -2.50 -13.07
C ASN A 88 -13.63 -1.49 -14.23
N GLN A 89 -13.19 -1.86 -15.44
CA GLN A 89 -13.27 -0.97 -16.60
C GLN A 89 -14.69 -0.82 -17.16
N GLN A 90 -15.65 -1.67 -16.76
CA GLN A 90 -17.03 -1.54 -17.22
C GLN A 90 -17.78 -0.37 -16.55
N LYS A 91 -17.26 0.16 -15.42
CA LYS A 91 -17.86 1.26 -14.66
C LYS A 91 -17.46 2.67 -15.14
N ASP A 92 -16.42 2.82 -15.96
CA ASP A 92 -15.98 4.12 -16.50
C ASP A 92 -16.77 4.59 -17.75
N LYS A 93 -17.92 3.97 -18.03
CA LYS A 93 -18.73 4.20 -19.23
C LYS A 93 -19.50 5.52 -19.19
N LYS A 94 -18.84 6.60 -19.60
CA LYS A 94 -19.47 7.66 -20.43
C LYS A 94 -18.98 7.54 -21.87
N GLY A 95 -19.62 6.66 -22.65
CA GLY A 95 -19.84 6.89 -24.10
C GLY A 95 -18.71 6.61 -25.11
N GLY A 96 -17.73 5.76 -24.82
CA GLY A 96 -16.74 5.29 -25.83
C GLY A 96 -16.72 3.77 -25.96
N GLU A 97 -16.54 3.25 -27.17
CA GLU A 97 -16.48 1.81 -27.48
C GLU A 97 -15.40 1.11 -26.64
N SER A 98 -15.80 0.11 -25.87
CA SER A 98 -14.94 -0.60 -24.92
C SER A 98 -14.05 -1.61 -25.64
N GLY A 99 -12.79 -1.25 -25.89
CA GLY A 99 -11.73 -2.26 -25.88
C GLY A 99 -11.57 -2.74 -24.44
N GLY A 100 -11.89 -4.00 -24.15
CA GLY A 100 -11.73 -4.56 -22.80
C GLY A 100 -10.27 -4.48 -22.31
N PHE A 101 -10.04 -4.84 -21.04
CA PHE A 101 -8.68 -4.93 -20.48
C PHE A 101 -7.74 -5.68 -21.43
N ASN A 102 -6.65 -5.03 -21.83
CA ASN A 102 -5.63 -5.61 -22.69
C ASN A 102 -4.31 -5.75 -21.91
N PRO A 103 -3.89 -6.99 -21.57
CA PRO A 103 -2.70 -7.19 -20.76
C PRO A 103 -1.39 -6.73 -21.45
N ALA A 104 -1.41 -6.50 -22.77
CA ALA A 104 -0.24 -6.06 -23.54
C ALA A 104 0.07 -4.56 -23.39
N VAL A 105 -0.82 -3.76 -22.79
CA VAL A 105 -0.63 -2.32 -22.61
C VAL A 105 -0.97 -1.87 -21.19
N ARG A 106 -0.40 -0.74 -20.77
CA ARG A 106 -0.75 -0.02 -19.54
C ARG A 106 -0.83 1.47 -19.81
N ASN A 107 -1.69 2.19 -19.08
CA ASN A 107 -1.59 3.65 -18.98
C ASN A 107 -0.18 4.04 -18.51
N ALA A 108 0.35 5.18 -18.91
CA ALA A 108 1.70 5.58 -18.54
C ALA A 108 1.84 5.76 -17.02
N SER A 109 0.78 6.21 -16.34
CA SER A 109 0.66 6.21 -14.88
C SER A 109 -0.78 6.23 -14.41
N THR A 110 -0.98 5.88 -13.14
CA THR A 110 -2.20 6.15 -12.38
C THR A 110 -1.83 6.82 -11.06
N ILE A 111 -2.71 7.68 -10.56
CA ILE A 111 -2.57 8.36 -9.27
C ILE A 111 -3.84 8.12 -8.47
N MET A 112 -3.70 7.78 -7.20
CA MET A 112 -4.83 7.62 -6.28
C MET A 112 -4.58 8.32 -4.94
N PHE A 113 -5.67 8.68 -4.27
CA PHE A 113 -5.65 8.94 -2.83
C PHE A 113 -5.90 7.63 -2.08
N TYR A 114 -5.18 7.43 -0.98
CA TYR A 114 -5.37 6.32 -0.05
C TYR A 114 -5.40 6.85 1.39
N LEU A 115 -6.40 6.44 2.16
CA LEU A 115 -6.67 6.93 3.51
C LEU A 115 -6.84 5.76 4.48
N LEU A 116 -6.00 5.69 5.50
CA LEU A 116 -6.25 4.91 6.71
C LEU A 116 -6.96 5.78 7.75
N THR A 117 -7.89 5.16 8.48
CA THR A 117 -8.71 5.83 9.48
C THR A 117 -8.79 4.98 10.75
N PRO A 118 -9.24 5.51 11.90
CA PRO A 118 -9.43 4.69 13.11
C PRO A 118 -10.40 3.52 12.91
N GLY A 119 -11.45 3.67 12.09
CA GLY A 119 -12.39 2.59 11.76
C GLY A 119 -11.85 1.60 10.71
N SER A 120 -10.86 2.00 9.91
CA SER A 120 -10.16 1.12 8.95
C SER A 120 -8.65 1.37 8.98
N PRO A 121 -7.95 0.90 10.04
CA PRO A 121 -6.59 1.38 10.35
C PRO A 121 -5.48 0.57 9.71
N VAL A 122 -5.81 -0.45 8.91
CA VAL A 122 -4.82 -1.38 8.32
C VAL A 122 -5.04 -1.47 6.80
N GLY A 123 -3.94 -1.31 6.07
CA GLY A 123 -3.76 -1.76 4.70
C GLY A 123 -3.02 -3.09 4.72
N PHE A 124 -3.70 -4.18 4.37
CA PHE A 124 -3.20 -5.54 4.46
C PHE A 124 -2.07 -5.82 3.47
N LEU A 125 -1.27 -6.86 3.75
CA LEU A 125 -0.14 -7.30 2.92
C LEU A 125 -0.59 -7.61 1.49
N HIS A 126 -0.10 -6.80 0.56
CA HIS A 126 -0.30 -6.97 -0.88
C HIS A 126 0.95 -6.54 -1.64
N ARG A 127 1.06 -6.92 -2.91
CA ARG A 127 2.11 -6.45 -3.82
C ARG A 127 1.53 -6.07 -5.17
N ASN A 128 2.28 -5.24 -5.88
CA ASN A 128 2.02 -4.91 -7.28
C ASN A 128 3.25 -5.30 -8.12
N ARG A 129 3.06 -5.65 -9.40
CA ARG A 129 4.20 -5.83 -10.32
C ARG A 129 4.95 -4.52 -10.58
N GLY A 130 4.22 -3.40 -10.57
CA GLY A 130 4.80 -2.08 -10.77
C GLY A 130 5.28 -1.41 -9.49
N PRO A 131 6.34 -0.59 -9.58
CA PRO A 131 6.73 0.28 -8.48
C PRO A 131 5.60 1.25 -8.15
N THR A 132 5.46 1.55 -6.85
CA THR A 132 4.54 2.55 -6.34
C THR A 132 5.32 3.65 -5.63
N VAL A 133 5.14 4.89 -6.08
CA VAL A 133 5.66 6.08 -5.42
C VAL A 133 4.60 6.59 -4.45
N HIS A 134 4.97 6.77 -3.19
CA HIS A 134 4.10 7.25 -2.14
C HIS A 134 4.48 8.67 -1.73
N THR A 135 3.48 9.53 -1.57
CA THR A 135 3.64 10.87 -1.00
C THR A 135 2.65 11.07 0.13
N LEU A 136 3.16 11.29 1.34
CA LEU A 136 2.35 11.63 2.49
C LEU A 136 1.71 13.01 2.31
N LEU A 137 0.41 13.10 2.52
CA LEU A 137 -0.35 14.34 2.50
C LEU A 137 -0.74 14.79 3.91
N ARG A 138 -1.08 13.85 4.79
CA ARG A 138 -1.46 14.13 6.18
C ARG A 138 -1.31 12.91 7.08
N GLY A 139 -1.07 13.16 8.36
CA GLY A 139 -1.15 12.15 9.41
C GLY A 139 0.10 11.27 9.48
N ARG A 140 -0.06 10.10 10.08
CA ARG A 140 1.07 9.23 10.41
C ARG A 140 0.70 7.75 10.35
N GLY A 141 1.64 6.93 9.89
CA GLY A 141 1.47 5.49 9.86
C GLY A 141 2.79 4.77 9.73
N ARG A 142 2.77 3.45 9.90
CA ARG A 142 3.94 2.60 9.72
C ARG A 142 3.77 1.73 8.51
N TYR A 143 4.78 1.73 7.65
CA TYR A 143 4.91 0.80 6.54
C TYR A 143 5.74 -0.40 6.97
N VAL A 144 5.33 -1.58 6.53
CA VAL A 144 6.09 -2.83 6.61
C VAL A 144 6.27 -3.34 5.20
N VAL A 145 7.52 -3.52 4.77
CA VAL A 145 7.87 -4.00 3.42
C VAL A 145 8.68 -5.28 3.55
N ILE A 146 8.20 -6.36 2.95
CA ILE A 146 8.89 -7.63 2.90
C ILE A 146 9.63 -7.71 1.56
N HIS A 147 10.95 -7.69 1.63
CA HIS A 147 11.85 -7.84 0.48
C HIS A 147 12.13 -9.34 0.22
N GLU A 148 12.88 -9.65 -0.84
CA GLU A 148 13.34 -11.01 -1.09
C GLU A 148 14.23 -11.53 0.05
N ARG A 149 14.16 -12.84 0.34
CA ARG A 149 15.01 -13.54 1.33
C ARG A 149 14.91 -13.00 2.77
N VAL A 150 13.67 -12.81 3.26
CA VAL A 150 13.32 -12.51 4.67
C VAL A 150 13.71 -11.11 5.17
N ARG A 151 14.28 -10.23 4.34
CA ARG A 151 14.56 -8.85 4.79
C ARG A 151 13.23 -8.09 4.95
N ILE A 152 12.86 -7.78 6.19
CA ILE A 152 11.70 -6.95 6.51
C ILE A 152 12.18 -5.53 6.83
N GLU A 153 11.70 -4.56 6.08
CA GLU A 153 11.90 -3.13 6.35
C GLU A 153 10.66 -2.56 7.03
N SER A 154 10.87 -1.70 8.04
CA SER A 154 9.81 -1.01 8.76
C SER A 154 10.19 0.45 8.96
N PHE A 155 9.30 1.36 8.60
CA PHE A 155 9.54 2.80 8.78
C PHE A 155 8.23 3.55 9.02
N VAL A 156 8.35 4.72 9.65
CA VAL A 156 7.23 5.62 9.89
C VAL A 156 7.09 6.58 8.71
N ALA A 157 5.90 6.62 8.13
CA ALA A 157 5.45 7.70 7.27
C ALA A 157 4.87 8.81 8.15
N GLY A 158 5.47 9.99 8.10
CA GLY A 158 5.08 11.13 8.93
C GLY A 158 5.83 12.40 8.54
N LEU A 159 5.49 13.51 9.20
CA LEU A 159 6.05 14.84 8.87
C LEU A 159 7.29 15.19 9.71
N ASP A 160 7.55 14.46 10.80
CA ASP A 160 8.66 14.78 11.70
C ASP A 160 10.00 14.22 11.18
N ARG A 161 10.68 15.04 10.39
CA ARG A 161 11.99 14.72 9.83
C ARG A 161 13.08 14.54 10.89
N ALA A 162 12.97 15.22 12.03
CA ALA A 162 13.95 15.09 13.11
C ALA A 162 13.90 13.70 13.75
N ARG A 163 12.72 13.06 13.73
CA ARG A 163 12.52 11.65 14.15
C ARG A 163 12.78 10.63 13.04
N GLY A 164 13.25 11.07 11.87
CA GLY A 164 13.55 10.19 10.73
C GLY A 164 12.31 9.70 9.97
N GLU A 165 11.16 10.36 10.14
CA GLU A 165 9.93 10.00 9.42
C GLU A 165 10.02 10.32 7.92
N LYS A 166 9.44 9.45 7.09
CA LYS A 166 9.46 9.59 5.64
C LYS A 166 8.20 10.29 5.15
N GLN A 167 8.35 11.37 4.39
CA GLN A 167 7.24 12.01 3.67
C GLN A 167 7.03 11.44 2.26
N ARG A 168 8.08 10.85 1.68
CA ARG A 168 8.06 10.22 0.35
C ARG A 168 8.90 8.96 0.37
N TRP A 169 8.44 7.92 -0.31
CA TRP A 169 9.17 6.66 -0.48
C TRP A 169 8.68 5.94 -1.73
N VAL A 170 9.43 4.93 -2.16
CA VAL A 170 9.07 4.05 -3.28
C VAL A 170 9.06 2.63 -2.76
N VAL A 171 7.97 1.92 -3.00
CA VAL A 171 7.96 0.46 -2.90
C VAL A 171 8.10 -0.08 -4.32
N GLU A 172 9.27 -0.63 -4.61
CA GLU A 172 9.54 -1.30 -5.88
C GLU A 172 8.59 -2.48 -6.12
N GLY A 173 8.34 -2.80 -7.38
CA GLY A 173 7.49 -3.91 -7.78
C GLY A 173 7.94 -5.26 -7.22
N GLY A 174 6.97 -6.16 -7.01
CA GLY A 174 7.19 -7.53 -6.53
C GLY A 174 7.34 -7.67 -5.01
N LYS A 175 7.44 -6.57 -4.25
CA LYS A 175 7.56 -6.56 -2.80
C LYS A 175 6.20 -6.51 -2.12
N TYR A 176 5.99 -7.32 -1.08
CA TYR A 176 4.79 -7.17 -0.25
C TYR A 176 4.93 -5.95 0.65
N LYS A 177 3.88 -5.13 0.69
CA LYS A 177 3.77 -3.97 1.56
C LYS A 177 2.48 -4.06 2.38
N ALA A 178 2.56 -3.62 3.62
CA ALA A 178 1.42 -3.36 4.48
C ALA A 178 1.60 -2.03 5.21
N THR A 179 0.50 -1.47 5.65
CA THR A 179 0.46 -0.17 6.30
C THR A 179 -0.48 -0.20 7.48
N PHE A 180 -0.14 0.47 8.57
CA PHE A 180 -1.09 0.66 9.65
C PHE A 180 -0.98 2.04 10.27
N LEU A 181 -2.12 2.52 10.75
CA LEU A 181 -2.26 3.84 11.33
C LEU A 181 -1.52 3.93 12.67
N LEU A 182 -0.80 5.04 12.87
CA LEU A 182 -0.16 5.38 14.14
C LEU A 182 -0.92 6.53 14.82
N PRO A 183 -0.79 6.71 16.15
CA PRO A 183 -1.28 7.91 16.81
C PRO A 183 -0.68 9.19 16.23
N ASP A 184 -1.45 10.27 16.31
CA ASP A 184 -0.96 11.61 15.98
C ASP A 184 0.08 12.08 17.00
N LEU A 185 0.94 13.00 16.58
CA LEU A 185 1.83 13.71 17.50
C LEU A 185 1.12 14.98 17.99
N ASP A 186 1.28 15.29 19.28
CA ASP A 186 0.86 16.59 19.80
C ASP A 186 1.88 17.69 19.48
N GLU A 187 1.61 18.92 19.93
CA GLU A 187 2.48 20.08 19.68
C GLU A 187 3.88 19.94 20.30
N SER A 188 4.03 19.08 21.32
CA SER A 188 5.31 18.76 21.95
C SER A 188 6.07 17.62 21.24
N GLY A 189 5.45 16.97 20.26
CA GLY A 189 6.00 15.84 19.52
C GLY A 189 5.77 14.48 20.18
N GLU A 190 4.97 14.44 21.25
CA GLU A 190 4.63 13.21 21.96
C GLU A 190 3.47 12.47 21.29
N GLU A 191 3.49 11.14 21.35
CA GLU A 191 2.45 10.32 20.74
C GLU A 191 1.15 10.35 21.56
N GLY A 192 0.04 10.69 20.91
CA GLY A 192 -1.28 10.56 21.50
C GLY A 192 -1.71 9.11 21.71
N SER A 193 -2.91 8.90 22.24
CA SER A 193 -3.47 7.55 22.43
C SER A 193 -4.05 6.95 21.14
N THR A 194 -4.47 7.79 20.19
CA THR A 194 -5.06 7.39 18.91
C THR A 194 -4.82 8.43 17.82
N SER A 195 -4.97 8.04 16.56
CA SER A 195 -5.02 8.99 15.46
C SER A 195 -6.44 9.57 15.38
N LYS A 196 -6.54 10.89 15.38
CA LYS A 196 -7.77 11.64 15.12
C LYS A 196 -7.87 12.01 13.64
N GLU A 197 -6.76 12.21 12.94
CA GLU A 197 -6.75 12.72 11.56
C GLU A 197 -6.75 11.62 10.48
N GLY A 198 -6.39 10.39 10.84
CA GLY A 198 -6.09 9.33 9.87
C GLY A 198 -4.75 9.58 9.16
N MET A 199 -4.39 8.71 8.22
CA MET A 199 -3.20 8.88 7.37
C MET A 199 -3.62 8.93 5.91
N LEU A 200 -3.42 10.08 5.26
CA LEU A 200 -3.73 10.30 3.85
C LEU A 200 -2.44 10.32 3.04
N VAL A 201 -2.36 9.50 2.01
CA VAL A 201 -1.26 9.45 1.05
C VAL A 201 -1.79 9.57 -0.38
N ALA A 202 -0.97 10.10 -1.28
CA ALA A 202 -1.12 9.92 -2.72
C ALA A 202 -0.17 8.80 -3.19
N GLU A 203 -0.68 7.85 -3.97
CA GLU A 203 0.10 6.78 -4.59
C GLU A 203 0.14 6.99 -6.11
N THR A 204 1.32 6.92 -6.69
CA THR A 204 1.53 6.94 -8.16
C THR A 204 2.14 5.61 -8.59
N VAL A 205 1.49 4.92 -9.52
CA VAL A 205 1.97 3.63 -10.05
C VAL A 205 2.41 3.83 -11.50
N VAL A 206 3.60 3.33 -11.83
CA VAL A 206 4.22 3.49 -13.16
C VAL A 206 4.84 2.17 -13.64
N PRO A 207 4.43 1.63 -14.80
CA PRO A 207 3.22 1.95 -15.55
C PRO A 207 1.94 1.82 -14.71
N GLY A 208 0.86 2.45 -15.16
CA GLY A 208 -0.40 2.60 -14.44
C GLY A 208 -0.99 1.29 -13.89
N PHE A 209 -1.65 1.41 -12.74
CA PHE A 209 -2.22 0.30 -12.00
C PHE A 209 -3.33 -0.42 -12.77
N GLU A 210 -3.27 -1.75 -12.72
CA GLU A 210 -4.34 -2.65 -13.13
C GLU A 210 -4.44 -3.78 -12.10
N PHE A 211 -5.68 -4.19 -11.77
CA PHE A 211 -5.91 -5.29 -10.83
C PHE A 211 -5.25 -6.61 -11.27
N PHE A 212 -4.93 -6.72 -12.55
CA PHE A 212 -4.19 -7.83 -13.15
C PHE A 212 -2.76 -8.01 -12.60
N ASP A 213 -2.19 -6.94 -12.03
CA ASP A 213 -0.82 -6.89 -11.55
C ASP A 213 -0.71 -6.81 -10.02
N HIS A 214 -1.85 -6.80 -9.33
CA HIS A 214 -1.95 -6.72 -7.88
C HIS A 214 -1.90 -8.13 -7.26
N GLU A 215 -1.76 -8.34 -5.96
CA GLU A 215 -2.11 -9.59 -5.26
C GLU A 215 -1.98 -9.45 -3.75
N PHE A 216 -2.86 -10.12 -3.02
CA PHE A 216 -2.78 -10.24 -1.57
C PHE A 216 -1.83 -11.38 -1.18
N LEU A 217 -1.11 -11.22 -0.07
CA LEU A 217 -0.39 -12.32 0.54
C LEU A 217 -1.38 -13.23 1.26
N GLU A 218 -1.39 -14.52 0.90
CA GLU A 218 -2.16 -15.53 1.61
C GLU A 218 -1.45 -15.98 2.91
N PRO A 219 -2.19 -16.45 3.93
CA PRO A 219 -1.58 -16.89 5.19
C PRO A 219 -0.46 -17.92 5.04
N SER A 220 -0.63 -18.91 4.17
CA SER A 220 0.41 -19.92 3.89
C SER A 220 1.66 -19.32 3.25
N GLY A 221 1.48 -18.35 2.36
CA GLY A 221 2.58 -17.66 1.69
C GLY A 221 3.41 -16.80 2.64
N LEU A 222 2.83 -16.28 3.73
CA LEU A 222 3.58 -15.51 4.72
C LEU A 222 4.64 -16.39 5.42
N GLU A 223 4.26 -17.57 5.90
CA GLU A 223 5.20 -18.47 6.58
C GLU A 223 6.31 -18.94 5.64
N GLU A 224 5.99 -19.25 4.38
CA GLU A 224 6.99 -19.59 3.37
C GLU A 224 7.98 -18.43 3.13
N LEU A 225 7.48 -17.19 3.12
CA LEU A 225 8.28 -16.02 2.79
C LEU A 225 9.20 -15.54 3.92
N VAL A 226 8.74 -15.60 5.17
CA VAL A 226 9.47 -15.02 6.32
C VAL A 226 9.83 -16.01 7.42
N GLY A 227 9.40 -17.27 7.32
CA GLY A 227 9.54 -18.28 8.36
C GLY A 227 8.54 -18.10 9.51
N LYS A 228 8.40 -19.17 10.31
CA LYS A 228 7.38 -19.28 11.36
C LYS A 228 7.38 -18.13 12.38
N ASP A 229 8.55 -17.77 12.91
CA ASP A 229 8.67 -16.76 13.97
C ASP A 229 8.21 -15.37 13.50
N TRP A 230 8.48 -15.01 12.25
CA TRP A 230 8.03 -13.75 11.67
C TRP A 230 6.58 -13.82 11.21
N ALA A 231 6.13 -14.97 10.73
CA ALA A 231 4.75 -15.17 10.34
C ALA A 231 3.79 -14.99 11.53
N GLU A 232 4.16 -15.48 12.71
CA GLU A 232 3.40 -15.25 13.94
C GLU A 232 3.28 -13.75 14.28
N LYS A 233 4.37 -12.99 14.12
CA LYS A 233 4.42 -11.55 14.41
C LYS A 233 3.67 -10.69 13.39
N LEU A 234 3.65 -11.11 12.13
CA LEU A 234 3.09 -10.34 11.01
C LEU A 234 1.72 -10.84 10.55
N GLY A 235 1.24 -11.98 11.05
CA GLY A 235 0.00 -12.61 10.57
C GLY A 235 -1.26 -11.74 10.71
N TRP A 236 -1.25 -10.74 11.60
CA TRP A 236 -2.34 -9.77 11.72
C TRP A 236 -2.40 -8.74 10.56
N LEU A 237 -1.33 -8.63 9.77
CA LEU A 237 -1.29 -7.83 8.54
C LEU A 237 -1.72 -8.63 7.30
N VAL A 238 -2.00 -9.93 7.44
CA VAL A 238 -2.59 -10.74 6.37
C VAL A 238 -4.11 -10.60 6.43
N LYS A 239 -4.72 -10.33 5.28
CA LYS A 239 -6.17 -10.25 5.17
C LYS A 239 -6.77 -11.63 5.44
N ARG A 240 -7.71 -11.74 6.39
CA ARG A 240 -8.45 -12.98 6.61
C ARG A 240 -9.51 -13.13 5.53
N GLN A 241 -9.67 -14.33 5.00
CA GLN A 241 -10.81 -14.65 4.15
C GLN A 241 -12.07 -14.67 5.04
N GLU A 242 -13.10 -13.92 4.64
CA GLU A 242 -14.43 -13.92 5.27
C GLU A 242 -15.24 -15.13 4.82
#